data_AF-A0A9P0MQ12-F1
#
_entry.id   AF-A0A9P0MQ12-F1
#
_cell.length_a   1.000
_cell.length_b   1.000
_cell.length_c   1.000
_cell.angle_alpha   90.00
_cell.angle_beta   90.00
_cell.angle_gamma   90.00
#
_symmetry.space_group_name_H-M   'P 1'
#
loop_
_entity.id
_entity.type
_entity.pdbx_description
1 polymer ?
#
loop_
_entity_poly.entity_id
_entity_poly.type
_entity_poly.pdbx_seq_one_letter_code
_entity_poly.pdbx_strand_id
1 'polypeptide(L)'
;MKDILRPYVPEYKGHVTCEDGDGTSMYLQLQDLLGDFTNPCVMDCKIGVRTYLEEELAKAKEKPKLRKDMYEKMIQIDYNAPTEEEHRLKGVTKPRYMVWRETISSTATLGFRIEGIKKSDGRSSKDFKTTRTQAQIKEAFRDFTAGFPHAVPKYIQRLKAIKATLEVSHFFHTHEMIGSSLLFVHDEKAASVWLIDFAKTLVLPPKVTIDHASTWVVGNHEDGYLIGINNLINIFSEMALEDQQQPPPQHTQTTLVVTGPEESIPQEATSCEGETFRLETENQPNVT
;
A
#
# COMPACT_ATOMS: atom_id res chain seq x y z
N MET A 1 -18.03 -5.99 19.87
CA MET A 1 -17.50 -7.33 19.53
C MET A 1 -16.76 -7.89 20.74
N LYS A 2 -17.05 -9.13 21.17
CA LYS A 2 -16.34 -9.80 22.28
C LYS A 2 -15.14 -10.65 21.79
N ASP A 3 -14.96 -10.75 20.48
CA ASP A 3 -13.84 -11.46 19.86
C ASP A 3 -12.50 -10.77 20.15
N ILE A 4 -11.43 -11.56 20.17
CA ILE A 4 -10.06 -11.11 20.39
C ILE A 4 -9.54 -10.17 19.30
N LEU A 5 -10.20 -10.11 18.14
CA LEU A 5 -9.92 -9.14 17.07
C LEU A 5 -10.30 -7.70 17.43
N ARG A 6 -11.01 -7.47 18.55
CA ARG A 6 -11.45 -6.14 18.99
C ARG A 6 -10.37 -5.04 18.90
N PRO A 7 -9.09 -5.25 19.26
CA PRO A 7 -8.05 -4.21 19.16
C PRO A 7 -7.62 -3.85 17.73
N TYR A 8 -8.06 -4.63 16.74
CA TYR A 8 -7.64 -4.52 15.33
C TYR A 8 -8.78 -4.08 14.40
N VAL A 9 -9.95 -3.73 14.94
CA VAL A 9 -11.10 -3.21 14.21
C VAL A 9 -11.53 -1.88 14.83
N PRO A 10 -12.19 -0.97 14.09
CA PRO A 10 -12.75 0.23 14.69
C PRO A 10 -13.78 -0.13 15.76
N GLU A 11 -13.75 0.60 16.89
CA GLU A 11 -14.76 0.42 17.92
C GLU A 11 -16.16 0.68 17.35
N TYR A 12 -17.05 -0.30 17.51
CA TYR A 12 -18.46 -0.16 17.17
C TYR A 12 -19.24 0.42 18.35
N LYS A 13 -19.82 1.60 18.15
CA LYS A 13 -20.53 2.39 19.18
C LYS A 13 -22.05 2.28 19.09
N GLY A 14 -22.58 1.55 18.11
CA GLY A 14 -24.02 1.37 17.90
C GLY A 14 -24.49 1.91 16.56
N HIS A 15 -25.78 2.20 16.47
CA HIS A 15 -26.38 2.88 15.32
C HIS A 15 -26.85 4.27 15.72
N VAL A 16 -26.74 5.21 14.80
CA VAL A 16 -27.34 6.54 14.92
C VAL A 16 -28.34 6.72 13.79
N THR A 17 -29.47 7.34 14.12
CA THR A 17 -30.52 7.65 13.16
C THR A 17 -30.47 9.14 12.86
N CYS A 18 -30.36 9.50 11.59
CA CYS A 18 -30.42 10.89 11.15
C CYS A 18 -31.70 11.12 10.34
N GLU A 19 -32.34 12.26 10.57
CA GLU A 19 -33.41 12.77 9.72
C GLU A 19 -32.76 13.68 8.67
N ASP A 20 -32.60 13.14 7.46
CA ASP A 20 -32.11 13.90 6.31
C ASP A 20 -33.32 14.16 5.39
N GLY A 21 -33.32 15.24 4.59
CA GLY A 21 -34.50 15.76 3.88
C GLY A 21 -35.31 14.79 2.98
N ASP A 22 -34.83 13.57 2.74
CA ASP A 22 -35.51 12.50 1.99
C ASP A 22 -35.93 11.29 2.87
N GLY A 23 -35.78 11.35 4.20
CA GLY A 23 -36.24 10.33 5.14
C GLY A 23 -35.29 10.04 6.31
N THR A 24 -35.63 8.98 7.05
CA THR A 24 -34.85 8.52 8.21
C THR A 24 -33.79 7.51 7.77
N SER A 25 -32.51 7.88 7.88
CA SER A 25 -31.37 7.02 7.55
C SER A 25 -30.67 6.51 8.81
N MET A 26 -30.33 5.22 8.84
CA MET A 26 -29.60 4.59 9.94
C MET A 26 -28.13 4.40 9.55
N TYR A 27 -27.22 4.86 10.40
CA TYR A 27 -25.77 4.80 10.18
C TYR A 27 -25.08 4.00 11.30
N LEU A 28 -23.97 3.34 10.95
CA LEU A 28 -23.08 2.72 11.93
C LEU A 28 -22.23 3.82 12.59
N GLN A 29 -22.24 3.88 13.92
CA GLN A 29 -21.33 4.74 14.64
C GLN A 29 -20.04 3.96 14.93
N LEU A 30 -18.93 4.38 14.32
CA LEU A 30 -17.62 3.75 14.43
C LEU A 30 -16.59 4.72 15.02
N GLN A 31 -15.55 4.17 15.63
CA GLN A 31 -14.34 4.94 15.94
C GLN A 31 -13.76 5.56 14.68
N ASP A 32 -13.42 6.85 14.75
CA ASP A 32 -12.57 7.48 13.77
C ASP A 32 -11.12 6.99 13.96
N LEU A 33 -10.67 6.14 13.05
CA LEU A 33 -9.31 5.58 13.07
C LEU A 33 -8.23 6.63 12.76
N LEU A 34 -8.61 7.80 12.24
CA LEU A 34 -7.71 8.90 11.92
C LEU A 34 -7.63 9.94 13.04
N GLY A 35 -8.52 9.87 14.05
CA GLY A 35 -8.70 10.93 15.05
C GLY A 35 -7.46 11.26 15.88
N ASP A 36 -6.56 10.28 16.08
CA ASP A 36 -5.32 10.44 16.85
C ASP A 36 -4.09 10.75 15.98
N PHE A 37 -4.26 10.88 14.65
CA PHE A 37 -3.18 11.15 13.72
C PHE A 37 -3.17 12.61 13.26
N THR A 38 -1.98 13.17 13.06
CA THR A 38 -1.80 14.52 12.51
C THR A 38 -1.42 14.44 11.04
N ASN A 39 -2.23 14.98 10.13
CA ASN A 39 -2.02 14.91 8.67
C ASN A 39 -1.72 13.49 8.17
N PRO A 40 -2.59 12.49 8.43
CA PRO A 40 -2.29 11.09 8.15
C PRO A 40 -2.16 10.78 6.66
N CYS A 41 -1.19 9.94 6.35
CA CYS A 41 -1.16 9.11 5.15
C CYS A 41 -2.04 7.87 5.37
N VAL A 42 -2.91 7.55 4.41
CA VAL A 42 -3.87 6.44 4.47
C VAL A 42 -3.76 5.57 3.22
N MET A 43 -3.72 4.26 3.39
CA MET A 43 -3.80 3.30 2.29
C MET A 43 -4.82 2.21 2.60
N ASP A 44 -5.70 1.93 1.65
CA ASP A 44 -6.69 0.84 1.72
C ASP A 44 -6.20 -0.33 0.88
N CYS A 45 -6.00 -1.48 1.53
CA CYS A 45 -5.69 -2.74 0.87
C CYS A 45 -6.84 -3.71 1.06
N LYS A 46 -7.55 -4.05 -0.03
CA LYS A 46 -8.54 -5.11 -0.01
C LYS A 46 -7.87 -6.47 0.06
N ILE A 47 -8.31 -7.34 0.97
CA ILE A 47 -7.66 -8.62 1.28
C ILE A 47 -8.52 -9.80 0.82
N GLY A 48 -7.85 -10.90 0.47
CA GLY A 48 -8.43 -12.14 -0.05
C GLY A 48 -8.00 -12.42 -1.49
N VAL A 49 -8.07 -13.68 -1.93
CA VAL A 49 -7.83 -14.05 -3.34
C VAL A 49 -9.08 -13.87 -4.22
N ARG A 50 -10.22 -13.58 -3.60
CA ARG A 50 -11.49 -13.28 -4.29
C ARG A 50 -12.25 -12.18 -3.56
N THR A 51 -13.09 -11.47 -4.30
CA THR A 51 -13.80 -10.27 -3.82
C THR A 51 -15.31 -10.31 -4.06
N TYR A 52 -15.82 -11.50 -4.34
CA TYR A 52 -17.25 -11.81 -4.46
C TYR A 52 -17.58 -13.07 -3.65
N LEU A 53 -18.83 -13.14 -3.19
CA LEU A 53 -19.37 -14.30 -2.50
C LEU A 53 -19.72 -15.39 -3.51
N GLU A 54 -19.63 -16.66 -3.12
CA GLU A 54 -20.02 -17.77 -4.01
C GLU A 54 -21.49 -17.68 -4.44
N GLU A 55 -22.37 -17.21 -3.55
CA GLU A 55 -23.76 -16.94 -3.88
C GLU A 55 -23.94 -15.90 -5.00
N GLU A 56 -23.07 -14.88 -5.07
CA GLU A 56 -23.12 -13.88 -6.14
C GLU A 56 -22.79 -14.52 -7.49
N LEU A 57 -21.88 -15.52 -7.49
CA LEU A 57 -21.55 -16.30 -8.68
C LEU A 57 -22.72 -17.21 -9.08
N ALA A 58 -23.34 -17.90 -8.12
CA ALA A 58 -24.50 -18.76 -8.37
C ALA A 58 -25.70 -17.96 -8.91
N LYS A 59 -26.06 -16.85 -8.25
CA LYS A 59 -27.15 -15.95 -8.67
C LYS A 59 -26.95 -15.40 -10.09
N ALA A 60 -25.70 -15.11 -10.48
CA ALA A 60 -25.41 -14.64 -11.83
C ALA A 60 -25.51 -15.73 -12.91
N LYS A 61 -25.29 -17.01 -12.55
CA LYS A 61 -25.52 -18.15 -13.46
C LYS A 61 -27.02 -18.39 -13.68
N GLU A 62 -27.84 -18.25 -12.64
CA GLU A 62 -29.29 -18.42 -12.74
C GLU A 62 -29.99 -17.25 -13.43
N LYS A 63 -29.63 -16.01 -13.04
CA LYS A 63 -30.26 -14.79 -13.55
C LYS A 63 -29.20 -13.72 -13.85
N PRO A 64 -28.58 -13.76 -15.04
CA PRO A 64 -27.54 -12.80 -15.40
C PRO A 64 -28.12 -11.39 -15.50
N LYS A 65 -27.62 -10.48 -14.64
CA LYS A 65 -27.93 -9.04 -14.71
C LYS A 65 -26.72 -8.28 -15.25
N LEU A 66 -26.89 -7.70 -16.43
CA LEU A 66 -25.84 -6.91 -17.09
C LEU A 66 -25.68 -5.53 -16.43
N ARG A 67 -24.43 -5.08 -16.41
CA ARG A 67 -23.98 -3.83 -15.79
C ARG A 67 -23.20 -3.01 -16.79
N LYS A 68 -23.85 -1.96 -17.31
CA LYS A 68 -23.24 -1.03 -18.27
C LYS A 68 -22.05 -0.28 -17.66
N ASP A 69 -22.19 0.15 -16.40
CA ASP A 69 -21.15 0.86 -15.68
C ASP A 69 -19.87 0.03 -15.47
N MET A 70 -20.00 -1.29 -15.31
CA MET A 70 -18.86 -2.20 -15.20
C MET A 70 -18.19 -2.44 -16.55
N TYR A 71 -18.98 -2.56 -17.62
CA TYR A 71 -18.46 -2.66 -18.98
C TYR A 71 -17.67 -1.41 -19.37
N GLU A 72 -18.21 -0.22 -19.12
CA GLU A 72 -17.54 1.06 -19.40
C GLU A 72 -16.20 1.17 -18.68
N LYS A 73 -16.13 0.79 -17.39
CA LYS A 73 -14.86 0.72 -16.64
C LYS A 73 -13.89 -0.30 -17.20
N MET A 74 -14.39 -1.42 -17.71
CA MET A 74 -13.57 -2.50 -18.25
C MET A 74 -12.87 -2.06 -19.53
N ILE A 75 -13.61 -1.49 -20.50
CA ILE A 75 -13.03 -1.00 -21.76
C ILE A 75 -12.14 0.23 -21.59
N GLN A 76 -12.33 1.03 -20.52
CA GLN A 76 -11.43 2.14 -20.17
C GLN A 76 -10.04 1.65 -19.75
N ILE A 77 -9.95 0.44 -19.20
CA ILE A 77 -8.68 -0.16 -18.75
C ILE A 77 -8.10 -1.04 -19.85
N ASP A 78 -8.92 -1.91 -20.43
CA ASP A 78 -8.54 -2.80 -21.54
C ASP A 78 -9.74 -2.98 -22.46
N TYR A 79 -9.67 -2.36 -23.63
CA TYR A 79 -10.72 -2.42 -24.65
C TYR A 79 -11.00 -3.85 -25.13
N ASN A 80 -9.99 -4.73 -25.13
CA ASN A 80 -10.11 -6.10 -25.64
C ASN A 80 -10.52 -7.12 -24.58
N ALA A 81 -10.68 -6.69 -23.32
CA ALA A 81 -11.01 -7.61 -22.24
C ALA A 81 -12.45 -8.18 -22.29
N PRO A 82 -13.49 -7.41 -22.70
CA PRO A 82 -14.82 -7.97 -22.90
C PRO A 82 -14.89 -8.90 -24.11
N THR A 83 -15.83 -9.85 -24.09
CA THR A 83 -16.13 -10.68 -25.27
C THR A 83 -16.90 -9.90 -26.34
N GLU A 84 -16.96 -10.43 -27.56
CA GLU A 84 -17.75 -9.82 -28.64
C GLU A 84 -19.23 -9.61 -28.25
N GLU A 85 -19.80 -10.57 -27.51
CA GLU A 85 -21.17 -10.46 -27.01
C GLU A 85 -21.31 -9.38 -25.92
N GLU A 86 -20.34 -9.28 -25.01
CA GLU A 86 -20.30 -8.22 -23.97
C GLU A 86 -20.18 -6.83 -24.61
N HIS A 87 -19.41 -6.69 -25.70
CA HIS A 87 -19.34 -5.47 -26.50
C HIS A 87 -20.68 -5.14 -27.19
N ARG A 88 -21.31 -6.13 -27.82
CA ARG A 88 -22.61 -5.97 -28.49
C ARG A 88 -23.69 -5.51 -27.52
N LEU A 89 -23.73 -6.10 -26.32
CA LEU A 89 -24.69 -5.77 -25.27
C LEU A 89 -24.30 -4.54 -24.43
N LYS A 90 -23.07 -4.04 -24.58
CA LYS A 90 -22.47 -2.95 -23.77
C LYS A 90 -22.65 -3.18 -22.27
N GLY A 91 -22.43 -4.42 -21.83
CA GLY A 91 -22.69 -4.82 -20.46
C GLY A 91 -22.00 -6.12 -20.09
N VAL A 92 -21.50 -6.20 -18.85
CA VAL A 92 -20.92 -7.41 -18.26
C VAL A 92 -21.67 -7.76 -16.99
N THR A 93 -21.64 -9.02 -16.56
CA THR A 93 -22.18 -9.38 -15.23
C THR A 93 -21.22 -8.93 -14.12
N LYS A 94 -21.75 -8.75 -12.91
CA LYS A 94 -20.92 -8.36 -11.75
C LYS A 94 -19.81 -9.40 -11.48
N PRO A 95 -20.09 -10.71 -11.34
CA PRO A 95 -19.02 -11.69 -11.08
C PRO A 95 -17.96 -11.71 -12.18
N ARG A 96 -18.37 -11.62 -13.44
CA ARG A 96 -17.44 -11.53 -14.58
C ARG A 96 -16.46 -10.34 -14.46
N TYR A 97 -16.97 -9.16 -14.10
CA TYR A 97 -16.14 -7.98 -13.86
C TYR A 97 -15.21 -8.16 -12.66
N MET A 98 -15.71 -8.72 -11.56
CA MET A 98 -14.90 -8.96 -10.36
C MET A 98 -13.76 -9.94 -10.62
N VAL A 99 -14.04 -11.08 -11.26
CA VAL A 99 -13.03 -12.06 -11.66
C VAL A 99 -11.97 -11.42 -12.55
N TRP A 100 -12.37 -10.64 -13.56
CA TRP A 100 -11.40 -9.93 -14.40
C TRP A 100 -10.58 -8.90 -13.62
N ARG A 101 -11.19 -8.11 -12.72
CA ARG A 101 -10.48 -7.19 -11.82
C ARG A 101 -9.43 -7.91 -10.98
N GLU A 102 -9.72 -9.13 -10.56
CA GLU A 102 -8.80 -9.96 -9.76
C GLU A 102 -7.60 -10.45 -10.58
N THR A 103 -7.76 -10.69 -11.89
CA THR A 103 -6.65 -11.15 -12.76
C THR A 103 -5.73 -10.03 -13.24
N ILE A 104 -6.23 -8.80 -13.33
CA ILE A 104 -5.42 -7.64 -13.74
C ILE A 104 -4.75 -6.92 -12.55
N SER A 105 -5.15 -7.25 -11.32
CA SER A 105 -4.54 -6.74 -10.08
C SER A 105 -3.79 -7.85 -9.35
N SER A 106 -3.19 -7.53 -8.21
CA SER A 106 -2.48 -8.51 -7.38
C SER A 106 -3.40 -9.45 -6.59
N THR A 107 -4.72 -9.34 -6.70
CA THR A 107 -5.67 -10.12 -5.86
C THR A 107 -5.52 -11.62 -6.08
N ALA A 108 -5.55 -12.09 -7.33
CA ALA A 108 -5.49 -13.53 -7.61
C ALA A 108 -4.12 -14.15 -7.29
N THR A 109 -3.03 -13.37 -7.31
CA THR A 109 -1.65 -13.88 -7.17
C THR A 109 -1.08 -13.67 -5.77
N LEU A 110 -1.39 -12.54 -5.13
CA LEU A 110 -0.84 -12.15 -3.82
C LEU A 110 -1.88 -12.17 -2.71
N GLY A 111 -3.17 -12.38 -3.00
CA GLY A 111 -4.23 -12.40 -2.00
C GLY A 111 -4.60 -11.03 -1.42
N PHE A 112 -4.22 -9.95 -2.10
CA PHE A 112 -4.67 -8.58 -1.78
C PHE A 112 -4.50 -7.65 -2.98
N ARG A 113 -5.05 -6.43 -2.92
CA ARG A 113 -4.69 -5.32 -3.81
C ARG A 113 -4.87 -3.97 -3.13
N ILE A 114 -4.12 -2.97 -3.61
CA ILE A 114 -4.28 -1.58 -3.19
C ILE A 114 -5.53 -1.02 -3.87
N GLU A 115 -6.49 -0.49 -3.10
CA GLU A 115 -7.68 0.19 -3.63
C GLU A 115 -7.47 1.71 -3.74
N GLY A 116 -6.66 2.28 -2.85
CA GLY A 116 -6.34 3.71 -2.90
C GLY A 116 -5.34 4.14 -1.84
N ILE A 117 -4.72 5.28 -2.09
CA ILE A 117 -3.74 5.93 -1.22
C ILE A 117 -4.08 7.41 -1.13
N LYS A 118 -3.97 7.98 0.07
CA LYS A 118 -3.97 9.42 0.36
C LYS A 118 -2.72 9.75 1.16
N LYS A 119 -1.94 10.74 0.74
CA LYS A 119 -0.74 11.19 1.46
C LYS A 119 -1.03 12.41 2.33
N SER A 120 -0.09 12.73 3.22
CA SER A 120 -0.13 13.89 4.11
C SER A 120 -0.18 15.23 3.35
N ASP A 121 0.39 15.30 2.15
CA ASP A 121 0.34 16.46 1.26
C ASP A 121 -1.02 16.66 0.55
N GLY A 122 -2.01 15.81 0.84
CA GLY A 122 -3.34 15.86 0.27
C GLY A 122 -3.49 15.16 -1.08
N ARG A 123 -2.40 14.74 -1.73
CA ARG A 123 -2.49 13.94 -2.96
C ARG A 123 -3.17 12.60 -2.66
N SER A 124 -4.11 12.23 -3.51
CA SER A 124 -4.77 10.93 -3.45
C SER A 124 -4.73 10.25 -4.81
N SER A 125 -4.55 8.94 -4.81
CA SER A 125 -4.59 8.10 -5.99
C SER A 125 -5.51 6.92 -5.74
N LYS A 126 -6.31 6.59 -6.75
CA LYS A 126 -7.04 5.32 -6.84
C LYS A 126 -6.59 4.52 -8.04
N ASP A 127 -5.44 4.85 -8.63
CA ASP A 127 -4.98 4.27 -9.88
C ASP A 127 -4.09 3.05 -9.71
N PHE A 128 -4.68 2.04 -9.09
CA PHE A 128 -4.03 0.76 -8.78
C PHE A 128 -4.70 -0.43 -9.45
N LYS A 129 -5.52 -0.19 -10.49
CA LYS A 129 -6.37 -1.23 -11.11
C LYS A 129 -5.52 -2.31 -11.78
N THR A 130 -4.34 -1.95 -12.25
CA THR A 130 -3.38 -2.82 -12.95
C THR A 130 -2.08 -3.05 -12.15
N THR A 131 -2.03 -2.57 -10.90
CA THR A 131 -0.91 -2.83 -9.98
C THR A 131 -1.00 -4.29 -9.54
N ARG A 132 -0.12 -5.13 -10.10
CA ARG A 132 -0.25 -6.59 -10.03
C ARG A 132 1.00 -7.29 -9.52
N THR A 133 2.18 -6.88 -9.99
CA THR A 133 3.41 -7.59 -9.66
C THR A 133 3.92 -7.17 -8.28
N GLN A 134 4.67 -8.06 -7.62
CA GLN A 134 5.31 -7.74 -6.34
C GLN A 134 6.20 -6.49 -6.43
N ALA A 135 6.89 -6.28 -7.55
CA ALA A 135 7.70 -5.09 -7.78
C ALA A 135 6.87 -3.79 -7.82
N GLN A 136 5.74 -3.78 -8.55
CA GLN A 136 4.84 -2.63 -8.59
C GLN A 136 4.22 -2.33 -7.22
N ILE A 137 3.84 -3.36 -6.46
CA ILE A 137 3.32 -3.21 -5.10
C ILE A 137 4.39 -2.63 -4.17
N LYS A 138 5.62 -3.15 -4.26
CA LYS A 138 6.77 -2.66 -3.49
C LYS A 138 7.04 -1.18 -3.78
N GLU A 139 7.00 -0.78 -5.05
CA GLU A 139 7.12 0.63 -5.45
C GLU A 139 6.01 1.51 -4.85
N ALA A 140 4.75 1.08 -4.93
CA ALA A 140 3.63 1.80 -4.33
C ALA A 140 3.77 1.93 -2.80
N PHE A 141 4.24 0.88 -2.11
CA PHE A 141 4.50 0.94 -0.67
C PHE A 141 5.67 1.88 -0.34
N ARG A 142 6.75 1.89 -1.13
CA ARG A 142 7.87 2.82 -0.97
C ARG A 142 7.42 4.26 -1.12
N ASP A 143 6.63 4.57 -2.15
CA ASP A 143 6.05 5.90 -2.35
C ASP A 143 5.08 6.30 -1.22
N PHE A 144 4.31 5.35 -0.71
CA PHE A 144 3.39 5.57 0.41
C PHE A 144 4.10 5.91 1.72
N THR A 145 5.21 5.22 2.03
CA THR A 145 5.95 5.39 3.29
C THR A 145 7.14 6.35 3.18
N ALA A 146 7.33 7.00 2.03
CA ALA A 146 8.45 7.91 1.79
C ALA A 146 8.45 9.06 2.81
N GLY A 147 9.60 9.29 3.45
CA GLY A 147 9.74 10.28 4.52
C GLY A 147 9.34 9.80 5.92
N PHE A 148 8.81 8.58 6.05
CA PHE A 148 8.36 8.01 7.33
C PHE A 148 9.06 6.67 7.63
N PRO A 149 10.37 6.67 7.96
CA PRO A 149 11.17 5.45 8.12
C PRO A 149 10.65 4.52 9.22
N HIS A 150 9.91 5.05 10.20
CA HIS A 150 9.31 4.29 11.28
C HIS A 150 8.04 3.53 10.86
N ALA A 151 7.42 3.87 9.73
CA ALA A 151 6.13 3.31 9.32
C ALA A 151 6.25 1.83 8.94
N VAL A 152 7.21 1.47 8.09
CA VAL A 152 7.46 0.09 7.66
C VAL A 152 7.65 -0.89 8.83
N PRO A 153 8.58 -0.66 9.79
CA PRO A 153 8.76 -1.60 10.90
C PRO A 153 7.51 -1.71 11.80
N LYS A 154 6.78 -0.61 12.02
CA LYS A 154 5.52 -0.63 12.78
C LYS A 154 4.41 -1.39 12.04
N TYR A 155 4.30 -1.25 10.72
CA TYR A 155 3.37 -2.04 9.92
C TYR A 155 3.68 -3.52 9.98
N ILE A 156 4.95 -3.93 9.86
CA ILE A 156 5.35 -5.34 9.99
C ILE A 156 4.95 -5.87 11.37
N GLN A 157 5.26 -5.15 12.44
CA GLN A 157 4.91 -5.54 13.80
C GLN A 157 3.38 -5.68 13.96
N ARG A 158 2.62 -4.69 13.48
CA ARG A 158 1.17 -4.68 13.57
C ARG A 158 0.53 -5.80 12.75
N LEU A 159 1.00 -6.05 11.53
CA LEU A 159 0.51 -7.13 10.67
C LEU A 159 0.80 -8.51 11.28
N LYS A 160 1.98 -8.72 11.88
CA LYS A 160 2.29 -9.97 12.59
C LYS A 160 1.36 -10.19 13.79
N ALA A 161 1.05 -9.12 14.54
CA ALA A 161 0.11 -9.20 15.65
C ALA A 161 -1.33 -9.47 15.19
N ILE A 162 -1.76 -8.84 14.09
CA ILE A 162 -3.04 -9.13 13.43
C ILE A 162 -3.10 -10.61 13.01
N LYS A 163 -2.07 -11.10 12.29
CA LYS A 163 -1.98 -12.49 11.84
C LYS A 163 -2.12 -13.46 13.00
N ALA A 164 -1.31 -13.31 14.04
CA ALA A 164 -1.34 -14.19 15.20
C ALA A 164 -2.70 -14.18 15.92
N THR A 165 -3.41 -13.05 15.91
CA THR A 165 -4.75 -12.93 16.51
C THR A 165 -5.81 -13.59 15.62
N LEU A 166 -5.74 -13.43 14.30
CA LEU A 166 -6.63 -14.10 13.35
C LEU A 166 -6.55 -15.62 13.47
N GLU A 167 -5.32 -16.15 13.57
CA GLU A 167 -5.04 -17.59 13.70
C GLU A 167 -5.62 -18.24 14.96
N VAL A 168 -6.14 -17.47 15.91
CA VAL A 168 -6.84 -18.01 17.11
C VAL A 168 -8.20 -17.36 17.35
N SER A 169 -8.69 -16.53 16.43
CA SER A 169 -9.98 -15.83 16.54
C SER A 169 -11.13 -16.76 16.17
N HIS A 170 -12.09 -16.94 17.06
CA HIS A 170 -13.28 -17.73 16.76
C HIS A 170 -14.11 -17.09 15.65
N PHE A 171 -14.25 -15.76 15.66
CA PHE A 171 -14.91 -15.03 14.58
C PHE A 171 -14.27 -15.36 13.23
N PHE A 172 -12.95 -15.24 13.11
CA PHE A 172 -12.26 -15.49 11.84
C PHE A 172 -12.51 -16.91 11.31
N HIS A 173 -12.29 -17.95 12.14
CA HIS A 173 -12.47 -19.35 11.73
C HIS A 173 -13.92 -19.74 11.38
N THR A 174 -14.90 -18.93 11.75
CA THR A 174 -16.32 -19.20 11.50
C THR A 174 -16.92 -18.30 10.43
N HIS A 175 -16.13 -17.42 9.81
CA HIS A 175 -16.60 -16.47 8.83
C HIS A 175 -15.80 -16.54 7.53
N GLU A 176 -16.49 -16.33 6.42
CA GLU A 176 -15.93 -16.04 5.13
C GLU A 176 -15.68 -14.52 5.01
N MET A 177 -14.43 -14.10 4.88
CA MET A 177 -13.96 -12.72 4.98
C MET A 177 -13.85 -12.04 3.61
N ILE A 178 -14.99 -11.78 2.96
CA ILE A 178 -15.00 -11.20 1.61
C ILE A 178 -15.13 -9.69 1.61
N GLY A 179 -14.32 -9.05 0.77
CA GLY A 179 -14.45 -7.63 0.44
C GLY A 179 -13.98 -6.66 1.52
N SER A 180 -13.60 -7.16 2.70
CA SER A 180 -12.93 -6.41 3.77
C SER A 180 -11.53 -5.94 3.37
N SER A 181 -11.05 -4.93 4.07
CA SER A 181 -9.76 -4.30 3.81
C SER A 181 -8.92 -4.19 5.08
N LEU A 182 -7.60 -4.07 4.89
CA LEU A 182 -6.68 -3.52 5.87
C LEU A 182 -6.45 -2.04 5.57
N LEU A 183 -6.80 -1.18 6.51
CA LEU A 183 -6.57 0.26 6.45
C LEU A 183 -5.25 0.58 7.14
N PHE A 184 -4.24 0.95 6.36
CA PHE A 184 -2.94 1.40 6.83
C PHE A 184 -3.01 2.91 7.06
N VAL A 185 -2.59 3.35 8.24
CA VAL A 185 -2.52 4.78 8.58
C VAL A 185 -1.18 5.06 9.23
N HIS A 186 -0.53 6.14 8.81
CA HIS A 186 0.64 6.66 9.50
C HIS A 186 0.72 8.18 9.41
N ASP A 187 1.46 8.78 10.34
CA ASP A 187 1.87 10.18 10.33
C ASP A 187 3.34 10.31 10.74
N GLU A 188 3.77 11.49 11.18
CA GLU A 188 5.14 11.73 11.63
C GLU A 188 5.59 10.88 12.83
N LYS A 189 4.65 10.38 13.64
CA LYS A 189 4.94 9.76 14.94
C LYS A 189 4.44 8.32 15.04
N ALA A 190 3.31 8.00 14.42
CA ALA A 190 2.59 6.76 14.60
C ALA A 190 2.32 6.06 13.26
N ALA A 191 2.19 4.74 13.31
CA ALA A 191 1.74 3.93 12.19
C ALA A 191 0.98 2.72 12.73
N SER A 192 -0.15 2.38 12.12
CA SER A 192 -1.01 1.28 12.55
C SER A 192 -1.91 0.79 11.41
N VAL A 193 -2.51 -0.38 11.62
CA VAL A 193 -3.36 -1.08 10.65
C VAL A 193 -4.61 -1.60 11.36
N TRP A 194 -5.75 -1.50 10.69
CA TRP A 194 -7.04 -2.04 11.15
C TRP A 194 -7.77 -2.78 10.04
N LEU A 195 -8.55 -3.79 10.41
CA LEU A 195 -9.50 -4.44 9.52
C LEU A 195 -10.78 -3.60 9.48
N ILE A 196 -11.29 -3.34 8.27
CA ILE A 196 -12.51 -2.57 8.00
C ILE A 196 -13.38 -3.28 6.95
N ASP A 197 -14.59 -2.76 6.72
CA ASP A 197 -15.50 -3.18 5.65
C ASP A 197 -15.99 -4.64 5.72
N PHE A 198 -16.62 -5.01 6.83
CA PHE A 198 -17.19 -6.35 7.06
C PHE A 198 -18.56 -6.60 6.41
N ALA A 199 -19.01 -5.75 5.48
CA ALA A 199 -20.36 -5.82 4.92
C ALA A 199 -20.66 -7.13 4.16
N LYS A 200 -19.62 -7.82 3.68
CA LYS A 200 -19.69 -9.13 3.03
C LYS A 200 -18.95 -10.21 3.82
N THR A 201 -18.63 -9.96 5.08
CA THR A 201 -18.11 -10.97 5.98
C THR A 201 -19.29 -11.77 6.53
N LEU A 202 -19.43 -13.02 6.11
CA LEU A 202 -20.59 -13.86 6.42
C LEU A 202 -20.18 -15.08 7.23
N VAL A 203 -21.06 -15.56 8.10
CA VAL A 203 -20.86 -16.82 8.81
C VAL A 203 -20.80 -17.96 7.80
N LEU A 204 -19.85 -18.88 7.97
CA LEU A 204 -19.72 -20.06 7.14
C LEU A 204 -20.97 -20.95 7.22
N PRO A 205 -21.32 -21.67 6.14
CA PRO A 205 -22.38 -22.66 6.20
C PRO A 205 -22.08 -23.76 7.24
N PRO A 206 -23.12 -24.43 7.77
CA PRO A 206 -22.92 -25.51 8.73
C PRO A 206 -21.98 -26.60 8.20
N LYS A 207 -21.03 -27.05 9.04
CA LYS A 207 -20.03 -28.08 8.72
C LYS A 207 -18.97 -27.67 7.68
N VAL A 208 -18.97 -26.43 7.21
CA VAL A 208 -17.86 -25.87 6.42
C VAL A 208 -16.83 -25.29 7.39
N THR A 209 -15.57 -25.58 7.13
CA THR A 209 -14.41 -25.01 7.84
C THR A 209 -13.38 -24.61 6.80
N ILE A 210 -12.77 -23.44 7.00
CA ILE A 210 -11.71 -22.92 6.14
C ILE A 210 -10.49 -22.58 6.99
N ASP A 211 -9.31 -22.61 6.37
CA ASP A 211 -8.04 -22.21 7.01
C ASP A 211 -7.57 -20.83 6.53
N HIS A 212 -8.28 -20.20 5.59
CA HIS A 212 -7.98 -18.90 4.99
C HIS A 212 -6.64 -18.83 4.22
N ALA A 213 -5.99 -19.97 4.02
CA ALA A 213 -4.65 -20.13 3.46
C ALA A 213 -4.63 -21.11 2.26
N SER A 214 -5.62 -21.98 2.18
CA SER A 214 -5.82 -22.95 1.12
C SER A 214 -6.37 -22.28 -0.14
N THR A 215 -6.07 -22.89 -1.29
CA THR A 215 -6.55 -22.40 -2.59
C THR A 215 -8.07 -22.43 -2.65
N TRP A 216 -8.67 -21.32 -3.07
CA TRP A 216 -10.10 -21.25 -3.32
C TRP A 216 -10.52 -22.11 -4.51
N VAL A 217 -11.55 -22.92 -4.30
CA VAL A 217 -12.31 -23.60 -5.34
C VAL A 217 -13.79 -23.48 -5.00
N VAL A 218 -14.64 -23.38 -6.02
CA VAL A 218 -16.09 -23.22 -5.81
C VAL A 218 -16.62 -24.32 -4.88
N GLY A 219 -17.27 -23.91 -3.78
CA GLY A 219 -17.87 -24.77 -2.78
C GLY A 219 -17.02 -24.98 -1.52
N ASN A 220 -15.73 -24.64 -1.53
CA ASN A 220 -14.90 -24.75 -0.33
C ASN A 220 -14.93 -23.49 0.55
N HIS A 221 -15.51 -22.37 0.06
CA HIS A 221 -15.59 -21.08 0.75
C HIS A 221 -14.25 -20.43 1.10
N GLU A 222 -13.12 -20.95 0.62
CA GLU A 222 -11.81 -20.41 0.97
C GLU A 222 -11.65 -18.95 0.56
N ASP A 223 -10.98 -18.27 1.47
CA ASP A 223 -10.61 -16.88 1.52
C ASP A 223 -9.45 -16.32 0.70
N GLY A 224 -8.34 -17.04 0.90
CA GLY A 224 -6.98 -16.52 0.78
C GLY A 224 -6.66 -15.32 1.68
N TYR A 225 -7.38 -15.06 2.77
CA TYR A 225 -7.09 -13.87 3.61
C TYR A 225 -5.71 -13.95 4.29
N LEU A 226 -5.31 -15.13 4.77
CA LEU A 226 -3.96 -15.34 5.32
C LEU A 226 -2.88 -15.37 4.22
N ILE A 227 -3.22 -15.75 2.98
CA ILE A 227 -2.32 -15.59 1.83
C ILE A 227 -1.98 -14.09 1.66
N GLY A 228 -3.00 -13.24 1.66
CA GLY A 228 -2.85 -11.79 1.58
C GLY A 228 -1.98 -11.19 2.68
N ILE A 229 -2.26 -11.54 3.94
CA ILE A 229 -1.50 -11.05 5.09
C ILE A 229 -0.03 -11.52 5.05
N ASN A 230 0.21 -12.79 4.72
CA ASN A 230 1.57 -13.32 4.62
C ASN A 230 2.37 -12.59 3.54
N ASN A 231 1.78 -12.35 2.36
CA ASN A 231 2.44 -11.61 1.30
C ASN A 231 2.70 -10.14 1.67
N LEU A 232 1.75 -9.46 2.35
CA LEU A 232 1.97 -8.13 2.88
C LEU A 232 3.18 -8.08 3.85
N ILE A 233 3.22 -9.00 4.82
CA ILE A 233 4.34 -9.09 5.78
C ILE A 233 5.66 -9.33 5.05
N ASN A 234 5.69 -10.26 4.09
CA ASN A 234 6.88 -10.59 3.33
C ASN A 234 7.39 -9.38 2.54
N ILE A 235 6.51 -8.69 1.79
CA ILE A 235 6.88 -7.54 0.96
C ILE A 235 7.43 -6.39 1.83
N PHE A 236 6.77 -6.05 2.93
CA PHE A 236 7.28 -5.02 3.85
C PHE A 236 8.61 -5.45 4.50
N SER A 237 8.77 -6.74 4.83
CA SER A 237 10.01 -7.25 5.42
C SER A 237 11.17 -7.20 4.41
N GLU A 238 10.94 -7.58 3.15
CA GLU A 238 11.91 -7.42 2.06
C GLU A 238 12.31 -5.96 1.87
N MET A 239 11.33 -5.03 1.86
CA MET A 239 11.62 -3.60 1.77
C MET A 239 12.55 -3.13 2.89
N ALA A 240 12.25 -3.52 4.13
CA ALA A 240 13.07 -3.15 5.28
C ALA A 240 14.50 -3.71 5.22
N LEU A 241 14.68 -4.92 4.68
CA LEU A 241 16.00 -5.52 4.48
C LEU A 241 16.80 -4.80 3.38
N GLU A 242 16.15 -4.46 2.27
CA GLU A 242 16.75 -3.69 1.17
C GLU A 242 17.22 -2.31 1.65
N ASP A 243 16.44 -1.63 2.48
CA ASP A 243 16.78 -0.29 3.00
C ASP A 243 17.98 -0.32 3.97
N GLN A 244 18.23 -1.45 4.65
CA GLN A 244 19.41 -1.63 5.50
C GLN A 244 20.69 -1.94 4.71
N GLN A 245 20.56 -2.42 3.47
CA GLN A 245 21.69 -2.83 2.61
C GLN A 245 22.15 -1.72 1.67
N GLN A 246 21.42 -0.60 1.58
CA GLN A 246 21.84 0.53 0.76
C GLN A 246 23.04 1.26 1.41
N PRO A 247 24.14 1.49 0.68
CA PRO A 247 25.25 2.29 1.18
C PRO A 247 24.77 3.73 1.46
N PRO A 248 25.35 4.43 2.45
CA PRO A 248 24.96 5.80 2.76
C PRO A 248 25.11 6.69 1.51
N PRO A 249 24.19 7.65 1.29
CA PRO A 249 24.26 8.53 0.13
C PRO A 249 25.60 9.27 0.11
N GLN A 250 26.37 9.11 -0.97
CA GLN A 250 27.59 9.87 -1.19
C GLN A 250 27.20 11.34 -1.40
N HIS A 251 27.57 12.21 -0.47
CA HIS A 251 27.51 13.65 -0.68
C HIS A 251 28.50 14.02 -1.79
N THR A 252 27.99 14.35 -2.98
CA THR A 252 28.79 14.98 -4.03
C THR A 252 29.16 16.40 -3.57
N GLN A 253 30.37 16.55 -3.03
CA GLN A 253 31.01 17.86 -2.93
C GLN A 253 31.30 18.35 -4.36
N THR A 254 30.60 19.39 -4.79
CA THR A 254 30.95 20.12 -6.00
C THR A 254 32.22 20.92 -5.75
N THR A 255 33.38 20.32 -6.03
CA THR A 255 34.64 21.05 -6.09
C THR A 255 34.66 21.88 -7.38
N LEU A 256 34.55 23.21 -7.25
CA LEU A 256 34.83 24.14 -8.34
C LEU A 256 36.32 24.02 -8.71
N VAL A 257 36.61 23.40 -9.86
CA VAL A 257 37.95 23.36 -10.43
C VAL A 257 38.18 24.69 -11.15
N VAL A 258 39.00 25.56 -10.56
CA VAL A 258 39.59 26.72 -11.25
C VAL A 258 40.83 26.21 -11.99
N THR A 259 40.77 26.16 -13.32
CA THR A 259 41.91 25.82 -14.18
C THR A 259 42.86 27.02 -14.26
N GLY A 260 44.05 26.90 -13.67
CA GLY A 260 45.20 27.76 -13.97
C GLY A 260 46.01 27.19 -15.15
N PRO A 261 46.72 28.02 -15.93
CA PRO A 261 47.45 27.55 -17.12
C PRO A 261 48.76 26.84 -16.76
N GLU A 262 49.05 25.76 -17.50
CA GLU A 262 50.31 25.03 -17.48
C GLU A 262 51.45 25.86 -18.07
N GLU A 263 52.57 25.95 -17.36
CA GLU A 263 53.87 26.31 -17.96
C GLU A 263 54.92 25.23 -17.68
N SER A 264 55.60 24.88 -18.76
CA SER A 264 56.58 23.83 -18.95
C SER A 264 57.90 24.04 -18.21
N ILE A 265 58.45 22.96 -17.66
CA ILE A 265 59.78 22.87 -17.04
C ILE A 265 60.86 22.64 -18.14
N PRO A 266 62.03 23.29 -18.03
CA PRO A 266 63.29 22.66 -18.42
C PRO A 266 64.26 22.51 -17.23
N GLN A 267 64.96 21.38 -17.23
CA GLN A 267 66.05 21.02 -16.31
C GLN A 267 67.30 21.86 -16.57
N GLU A 268 68.03 22.27 -15.52
CA GLU A 268 69.49 22.12 -15.47
C GLU A 268 70.05 22.31 -14.05
N ALA A 269 71.12 21.57 -13.79
CA ALA A 269 71.84 21.48 -12.53
C ALA A 269 72.81 22.66 -12.32
N THR A 270 73.06 23.06 -11.07
CA THR A 270 74.42 23.26 -10.51
C THR A 270 74.38 23.70 -9.04
N SER A 271 75.54 23.53 -8.44
CA SER A 271 75.95 23.48 -7.04
C SER A 271 76.03 24.81 -6.29
N CYS A 272 75.89 24.69 -4.97
CA CYS A 272 76.67 25.32 -3.86
C CYS A 272 76.87 26.84 -3.78
N GLU A 273 76.76 27.30 -2.52
CA GLU A 273 77.24 28.57 -1.94
C GLU A 273 76.45 29.81 -2.38
N GLY A 274 76.12 30.80 -1.56
CA GLY A 274 76.45 31.16 -0.19
C GLY A 274 75.92 32.59 0.02
N GLU A 275 75.81 32.98 1.28
CA GLU A 275 75.76 34.37 1.76
C GLU A 275 74.53 35.28 1.53
N THR A 276 74.05 35.73 2.68
CA THR A 276 73.22 36.90 3.00
C THR A 276 73.80 38.24 2.51
N PHE A 277 72.97 39.18 2.03
CA PHE A 277 72.87 40.56 2.58
C PHE A 277 71.83 41.48 1.88
N ARG A 278 71.24 42.37 2.72
CA ARG A 278 70.67 43.73 2.50
C ARG A 278 69.35 43.93 1.72
N LEU A 279 68.28 44.47 2.35
CA LEU A 279 68.01 45.90 2.76
C LEU A 279 67.76 46.78 1.52
N GLU A 280 66.53 47.23 1.27
CA GLU A 280 65.91 48.52 1.64
C GLU A 280 64.61 48.59 0.77
N THR A 281 63.50 49.29 1.01
CA THR A 281 63.10 50.38 1.91
C THR A 281 61.57 50.52 1.87
N GLU A 282 61.01 50.82 3.04
CA GLU A 282 59.94 51.80 3.34
C GLU A 282 58.93 52.22 2.25
N ASN A 283 57.62 52.03 2.54
CA ASN A 283 56.76 53.13 2.98
C ASN A 283 55.36 52.64 3.43
N GLN A 284 55.17 52.57 4.76
CA GLN A 284 54.22 53.32 5.60
C GLN A 284 52.86 53.87 5.04
N PRO A 285 51.85 54.19 5.90
CA PRO A 285 50.79 53.25 6.28
C PRO A 285 49.37 53.89 6.32
N ASN A 286 48.46 53.16 6.98
CA ASN A 286 47.25 53.60 7.72
C ASN A 286 45.92 53.75 6.96
N VAL A 287 44.96 52.85 7.22
CA VAL A 287 43.96 52.85 8.32
C VAL A 287 42.80 53.79 8.00
N THR A 288 41.68 53.22 7.56
CA THR A 288 40.43 53.12 8.35
C THR A 288 39.52 52.06 7.75
#